data_AF-A0AB36SFF1-F1
#
_entry.id   AF-A0AB36SFF1-F1
#
_cell.length_a   1.000
_cell.length_b   1.000
_cell.length_c   1.000
_cell.angle_alpha   90.00
_cell.angle_beta   90.00
_cell.angle_gamma   90.00
#
_symmetry.space_group_name_H-M   'P 1'
#
loop_
_entity.id
_entity.type
_entity.pdbx_description
1 polymer ?
#
loop_
_entity_poly.entity_id
_entity_poly.type
_entity_poly.pdbx_seq_one_letter_code
_entity_poly.pdbx_strand_id
1 'polypeptide(L)'
;MFTHDKYAPSDFVWGTLTAVTGGTTKVIGRTFGKLGDLEKNAQKLGNVTKNVSKGSFDVAAFDKKIAKMNINEKAAEIKIASKGIAEQNGWKKDSKLSRVNKRDVYVDSKSNNLYALDTQHGRFEVLNKKGKHQGEVDFNLNSTKPADKSGGHDLKLG
;
A
#
# COMPACT_ATOMS: atom_id res chain seq x y z
N MET A 1 -28.67 0.23 -1.53
CA MET A 1 -28.18 0.36 -2.91
C MET A 1 -26.66 0.31 -2.85
N PHE A 2 -26.05 -0.83 -3.19
CA PHE A 2 -24.61 -0.87 -3.42
C PHE A 2 -24.44 -0.52 -4.90
N THR A 3 -23.97 0.70 -5.21
CA THR A 3 -23.61 1.01 -6.58
C THR A 3 -22.41 0.12 -6.93
N HIS A 4 -22.63 -0.86 -7.80
CA HIS A 4 -21.56 -1.47 -8.56
C HIS A 4 -21.15 -0.44 -9.63
N ASP A 5 -20.56 0.67 -9.20
CA ASP A 5 -19.88 1.56 -10.13
C ASP A 5 -18.72 0.73 -10.70
N LYS A 6 -18.78 0.49 -12.01
CA LYS A 6 -17.71 -0.20 -12.73
C LYS A 6 -16.45 0.64 -12.54
N TYR A 7 -15.38 0.01 -12.06
CA TYR A 7 -14.08 0.66 -11.93
C TYR A 7 -13.66 1.28 -13.26
N ALA A 8 -13.38 2.58 -13.25
CA ALA A 8 -12.83 3.27 -14.39
C ALA A 8 -11.35 2.88 -14.58
N PRO A 9 -10.78 2.98 -15.80
CA PRO A 9 -9.36 2.71 -16.01
C PRO A 9 -8.41 3.57 -15.15
N SER A 10 -8.87 4.74 -14.69
CA SER A 10 -8.16 5.63 -13.77
C SER A 10 -8.27 5.25 -12.29
N ASP A 11 -9.15 4.32 -11.94
CA ASP A 11 -9.38 3.93 -10.56
C ASP A 11 -8.27 3.02 -10.07
N PHE A 12 -7.80 3.30 -8.86
CA PHE A 12 -6.85 2.44 -8.17
C PHE A 12 -7.59 1.22 -7.66
N VAL A 13 -7.14 0.05 -8.10
CA VAL A 13 -7.74 -1.23 -7.78
C VAL A 13 -6.68 -2.22 -7.35
N TRP A 14 -7.15 -3.27 -6.69
CA TRP A 14 -6.33 -4.41 -6.35
C TRP A 14 -6.52 -5.52 -7.38
N GLY A 15 -5.43 -6.00 -7.95
CA GLY A 15 -5.39 -7.10 -8.90
C GLY A 15 -4.78 -8.35 -8.28
N THR A 16 -5.32 -9.52 -8.63
CA THR A 16 -4.63 -10.79 -8.38
C THR A 16 -3.99 -11.26 -9.67
N LEU A 17 -2.70 -11.62 -9.59
CA LEU A 17 -2.02 -12.30 -10.67
C LEU A 17 -2.14 -13.80 -10.42
N THR A 18 -2.80 -14.49 -11.34
CA THR A 18 -2.97 -15.95 -11.32
C THR A 18 -2.19 -16.58 -12.47
N ALA A 19 -1.59 -17.73 -12.21
CA ALA A 19 -1.04 -18.61 -13.22
C ALA A 19 -1.99 -19.81 -13.39
N VAL A 20 -2.30 -20.15 -14.64
CA VAL A 20 -3.05 -21.36 -14.97
C VAL A 20 -2.07 -22.37 -15.53
N THR A 21 -1.93 -23.53 -14.88
CA THR A 21 -1.07 -24.62 -15.34
C THR A 21 -1.85 -25.92 -15.22
N GLY A 22 -2.03 -26.63 -16.34
CA GLY A 22 -2.76 -27.90 -16.37
C GLY A 22 -4.19 -27.82 -15.83
N GLY A 23 -4.93 -26.74 -16.13
CA GLY A 23 -6.31 -26.53 -15.64
C GLY A 23 -6.44 -26.07 -14.18
N THR A 24 -5.34 -26.01 -13.43
CA THR A 24 -5.34 -25.49 -12.06
C THR A 24 -4.95 -24.00 -12.05
N THR A 25 -5.76 -23.17 -11.40
CA THR A 25 -5.47 -21.74 -11.20
C THR A 25 -4.78 -21.54 -9.86
N LYS A 26 -3.57 -20.95 -9.87
CA LYS A 26 -2.82 -20.61 -8.65
C LYS A 26 -2.56 -19.11 -8.60
N VAL A 27 -2.83 -18.47 -7.46
CA VAL A 27 -2.44 -17.06 -7.24
C VAL A 27 -0.92 -17.01 -7.09
N ILE A 28 -0.26 -16.30 -8.00
CA ILE A 28 1.20 -16.13 -8.02
C ILE A 28 1.63 -14.72 -7.61
N GLY A 29 0.69 -13.78 -7.50
CA GLY A 29 0.97 -12.43 -7.06
C GLY A 29 -0.29 -11.64 -6.74
N ARG A 30 -0.11 -10.56 -5.98
CA ARG A 30 -1.12 -9.55 -5.69
C ARG A 30 -0.52 -8.22 -6.10
N THR A 31 -1.29 -7.36 -6.77
CA THR A 31 -0.82 -6.07 -7.26
C THR A 31 -1.84 -4.97 -7.00
N PHE A 32 -1.40 -3.72 -6.94
CA PHE A 32 -2.21 -2.54 -6.70
C PHE A 32 -1.78 -1.43 -7.65
N GLY A 33 -2.74 -0.75 -8.26
CA GLY A 33 -2.48 0.33 -9.22
C GLY A 33 -3.73 0.70 -10.00
N LYS A 34 -3.60 1.58 -10.99
CA LYS A 34 -4.73 1.96 -11.87
C LYS A 34 -5.19 0.76 -12.69
N LEU A 35 -6.50 0.51 -12.74
CA LEU A 35 -7.08 -0.63 -13.46
C LEU A 35 -6.58 -0.71 -14.90
N GLY A 36 -6.56 0.40 -15.64
CA GLY A 36 -6.11 0.42 -17.03
C GLY A 36 -4.64 0.05 -17.21
N ASP A 37 -3.78 0.36 -16.23
CA ASP A 37 -2.37 -0.03 -16.26
C ASP A 37 -2.19 -1.51 -15.93
N LEU A 38 -2.97 -2.02 -14.96
CA LEU A 38 -3.00 -3.44 -14.62
C LEU A 38 -3.49 -4.29 -15.81
N GLU A 39 -4.55 -3.86 -16.50
CA GLU A 39 -5.09 -4.54 -17.67
C GLU A 39 -4.11 -4.54 -18.85
N LYS A 40 -3.47 -3.41 -19.16
CA LYS A 40 -2.44 -3.32 -20.21
C LYS A 40 -1.24 -4.20 -19.90
N ASN A 41 -0.81 -4.23 -18.64
CA ASN A 41 0.30 -5.07 -18.21
C ASN A 41 -0.09 -6.55 -18.26
N ALA A 42 -1.33 -6.89 -17.91
CA ALA A 42 -1.85 -8.25 -17.98
C ALA A 42 -1.91 -8.77 -19.44
N GLN A 43 -2.34 -7.94 -20.38
CA GLN A 43 -2.36 -8.28 -21.82
C GLN A 43 -0.94 -8.52 -22.39
N LYS A 44 0.10 -7.92 -21.79
CA LYS A 44 1.51 -8.11 -22.18
C LYS A 44 2.20 -9.30 -21.50
N LEU A 45 1.51 -10.06 -20.64
CA LEU A 45 2.08 -11.17 -19.86
C LEU A 45 2.49 -12.41 -20.68
N GLY A 46 2.23 -12.44 -21.99
CA GLY A 46 2.63 -13.55 -22.87
C GLY A 46 4.13 -13.89 -22.88
N ASN A 47 5.00 -13.01 -22.35
CA ASN A 47 6.46 -13.21 -22.27
C ASN A 47 7.09 -12.88 -20.90
N VAL A 48 6.31 -12.71 -19.82
CA VAL A 48 6.84 -12.18 -18.55
C VAL A 48 6.73 -13.21 -17.41
N THR A 49 7.60 -14.22 -17.43
CA THR A 49 7.80 -15.11 -16.27
C THR A 49 9.10 -14.85 -15.51
N LYS A 50 9.92 -13.86 -15.90
CA LYS A 50 11.21 -13.60 -15.21
C LYS A 50 11.45 -12.18 -14.73
N ASN A 51 10.62 -11.21 -15.10
CA ASN A 51 10.76 -9.83 -14.63
C ASN A 51 9.38 -9.18 -14.53
N VAL A 52 8.57 -9.58 -13.54
CA VAL A 52 7.47 -8.72 -13.11
C VAL A 52 8.15 -7.50 -12.50
N SER A 53 8.43 -6.48 -13.32
CA SER A 53 8.71 -5.14 -12.83
C SER A 53 7.54 -4.83 -11.91
N LYS A 54 7.80 -4.73 -10.60
CA LYS A 54 6.85 -4.18 -9.64
C LYS A 54 6.28 -2.95 -10.31
N GLY A 55 5.02 -3.01 -10.78
CA GLY A 55 4.40 -1.88 -11.44
C GLY A 55 4.52 -0.72 -10.47
N SER A 56 5.32 0.28 -10.83
CA SER A 56 5.59 1.41 -9.94
C SER A 56 4.25 2.05 -9.64
N PHE A 57 3.90 2.14 -8.37
CA PHE A 57 2.69 2.82 -7.96
C PHE A 57 2.82 4.29 -8.39
N ASP A 58 1.82 4.83 -9.09
CA ASP A 58 1.85 6.22 -9.56
C ASP A 58 1.49 7.15 -8.38
N VAL A 59 2.47 7.41 -7.53
CA VAL A 59 2.36 8.28 -6.34
C VAL A 59 1.83 9.66 -6.73
N ALA A 60 2.31 10.23 -7.85
CA ALA A 60 1.92 11.56 -8.29
C ALA A 60 0.43 11.62 -8.69
N ALA A 61 -0.09 10.62 -9.41
CA ALA A 61 -1.51 10.58 -9.72
C ALA A 61 -2.37 10.29 -8.49
N PHE A 62 -1.90 9.44 -7.58
CA PHE A 62 -2.60 9.17 -6.32
C PHE A 62 -2.70 10.44 -5.47
N ASP A 63 -1.60 11.17 -5.30
CA ASP A 63 -1.55 12.43 -4.56
C ASP A 63 -2.52 13.46 -5.17
N LYS A 64 -2.54 13.60 -6.50
CA LYS A 64 -3.48 14.47 -7.21
C LYS A 64 -4.95 14.05 -7.01
N LYS A 65 -5.22 12.75 -6.90
CA LYS A 65 -6.56 12.20 -6.63
C LYS A 65 -7.00 12.56 -5.21
N ILE A 66 -6.20 12.20 -4.21
CA ILE A 66 -6.56 12.43 -2.79
C ILE A 66 -6.60 13.92 -2.42
N ALA A 67 -5.86 14.78 -3.12
CA ALA A 67 -5.90 16.23 -2.90
C ALA A 67 -7.26 16.86 -3.23
N LYS A 68 -8.07 16.21 -4.08
CA LYS A 68 -9.40 16.68 -4.48
C LYS A 68 -10.54 16.07 -3.67
N MET A 69 -10.25 15.06 -2.85
CA MET A 69 -11.24 14.33 -2.06
C MET A 69 -11.54 15.07 -0.75
N ASN A 70 -12.75 14.84 -0.22
CA ASN A 70 -13.03 15.25 1.16
C ASN A 70 -12.25 14.38 2.16
N ILE A 71 -12.13 14.85 3.41
CA ILE A 71 -11.28 14.22 4.43
C ILE A 71 -11.64 12.74 4.68
N ASN A 72 -12.94 12.40 4.66
CA ASN A 72 -13.39 11.04 4.94
C ASN A 72 -13.10 10.09 3.77
N GLU A 73 -13.39 10.52 2.55
CA GLU A 73 -13.07 9.77 1.32
C GLU A 73 -11.57 9.58 1.16
N LYS A 74 -10.80 10.66 1.40
CA LYS A 74 -9.35 10.64 1.37
C LYS A 74 -8.79 9.58 2.31
N ALA A 75 -9.23 9.57 3.57
CA ALA A 75 -8.77 8.60 4.55
C ALA A 75 -9.16 7.15 4.16
N ALA A 76 -10.34 6.94 3.58
CA ALA A 76 -10.77 5.63 3.12
C ALA A 76 -9.93 5.12 1.93
N GLU A 77 -9.71 5.97 0.92
CA GLU A 77 -8.88 5.66 -0.25
C GLU A 77 -7.43 5.32 0.16
N ILE A 78 -6.85 6.11 1.08
CA ILE A 78 -5.51 5.87 1.62
C ILE A 78 -5.43 4.53 2.38
N LYS A 79 -6.46 4.16 3.14
CA LYS A 79 -6.52 2.85 3.83
C LYS A 79 -6.60 1.68 2.85
N ILE A 80 -7.34 1.83 1.76
CA ILE A 80 -7.42 0.80 0.71
C ILE A 80 -6.05 0.61 0.05
N ALA A 81 -5.42 1.72 -0.36
CA ALA A 81 -4.11 1.70 -1.01
C ALA A 81 -3.01 1.11 -0.11
N SER A 82 -2.92 1.60 1.13
CA SER A 82 -1.94 1.12 2.10
C SER A 82 -2.07 -0.37 2.41
N LYS A 83 -3.31 -0.89 2.52
CA LYS A 83 -3.53 -2.33 2.67
C LYS A 83 -3.01 -3.11 1.46
N GLY A 84 -3.25 -2.63 0.24
CA GLY A 84 -2.72 -3.24 -0.98
C GLY A 84 -1.19 -3.31 -0.97
N ILE A 85 -0.53 -2.22 -0.60
CA ILE A 85 0.94 -2.12 -0.52
C ILE A 85 1.49 -3.03 0.58
N ALA A 86 0.85 -3.06 1.74
CA ALA A 86 1.23 -3.96 2.82
C ALA A 86 1.15 -5.42 2.36
N GLU A 87 0.06 -5.82 1.70
CA GLU A 87 -0.09 -7.18 1.16
C GLU A 87 0.94 -7.51 0.07
N GLN A 88 1.22 -6.58 -0.85
CA GLN A 88 2.27 -6.73 -1.87
C GLN A 88 3.65 -6.99 -1.26
N ASN A 89 3.95 -6.32 -0.14
CA ASN A 89 5.23 -6.47 0.55
C ASN A 89 5.22 -7.61 1.58
N GLY A 90 4.09 -8.29 1.78
CA GLY A 90 3.92 -9.37 2.75
C GLY A 90 3.86 -8.88 4.20
N TRP A 91 3.56 -7.60 4.42
CA TRP A 91 3.44 -7.01 5.74
C TRP A 91 2.11 -7.41 6.39
N LYS A 92 2.15 -7.62 7.70
CA LYS A 92 0.97 -8.01 8.48
C LYS A 92 0.52 -6.85 9.35
N LYS A 93 -0.79 -6.56 9.35
CA LYS A 93 -1.35 -5.56 10.26
C LYS A 93 -1.24 -6.03 11.71
N ASP A 94 -0.68 -5.22 12.58
CA ASP A 94 -0.66 -5.46 14.03
C ASP A 94 -1.87 -4.78 14.66
N SER A 95 -2.86 -5.58 15.05
CA SER A 95 -4.10 -5.09 15.65
C SER A 95 -3.90 -4.40 17.00
N LYS A 96 -2.91 -4.83 17.80
CA LYS A 96 -2.64 -4.23 19.12
C LYS A 96 -2.02 -2.85 18.93
N LEU A 97 -0.93 -2.76 18.18
CA LEU A 97 -0.25 -1.50 17.89
C LEU A 97 -1.20 -0.52 17.18
N SER A 98 -2.01 -1.02 16.25
CA SER A 98 -2.95 -0.17 15.54
C SER A 98 -3.98 0.47 16.47
N ARG A 99 -4.53 -0.34 17.39
CA ARG A 99 -5.53 0.12 18.37
C ARG A 99 -4.94 1.13 19.36
N VAL A 100 -3.77 0.85 19.92
CA VAL A 100 -3.11 1.72 20.92
C VAL A 100 -2.76 3.08 20.32
N ASN A 101 -2.33 3.09 19.05
CA ASN A 101 -1.86 4.31 18.39
C ASN A 101 -2.92 4.99 17.52
N LYS A 102 -4.14 4.43 17.43
CA LYS A 102 -5.25 4.94 16.61
C LYS A 102 -4.88 5.16 15.13
N ARG A 103 -3.91 4.40 14.61
CA ARG A 103 -3.43 4.40 13.22
C ARG A 103 -3.19 2.98 12.78
N ASP A 104 -3.35 2.67 11.50
CA ASP A 104 -3.06 1.33 11.02
C ASP A 104 -1.55 1.11 11.02
N VAL A 105 -1.09 0.06 11.70
CA VAL A 105 0.34 -0.29 11.81
C VAL A 105 0.56 -1.67 11.19
N TYR A 106 1.50 -1.75 10.26
CA TYR A 106 1.93 -2.97 9.60
C TYR A 106 3.34 -3.36 10.03
N VAL A 107 3.59 -4.66 10.11
CA VAL A 107 4.88 -5.23 10.49
C VAL A 107 5.48 -5.93 9.28
N ASP A 108 6.70 -5.54 8.94
CA ASP A 108 7.53 -6.29 8.02
C ASP A 108 8.32 -7.36 8.78
N SER A 109 7.95 -8.62 8.64
CA SER A 109 8.65 -9.72 9.33
C SER A 109 10.07 -9.95 8.82
N LYS A 110 10.46 -9.37 7.67
CA LYS A 110 11.83 -9.50 7.13
C LYS A 110 12.79 -8.54 7.80
N SER A 111 12.42 -7.26 7.89
CA SER A 111 13.26 -6.21 8.50
C SER A 111 12.96 -5.98 9.99
N ASN A 112 11.83 -6.46 10.50
CA ASN A 112 11.26 -6.09 11.80
C ASN A 112 10.96 -4.58 11.94
N ASN A 113 10.79 -3.88 10.81
CA ASN A 113 10.30 -2.51 10.80
C ASN A 113 8.78 -2.48 10.92
N LEU A 114 8.30 -1.40 11.53
CA LEU A 114 6.90 -1.06 11.64
C LEU A 114 6.60 0.06 10.64
N TYR A 115 5.46 -0.03 9.98
CA TYR A 115 4.97 0.96 9.03
C TYR A 115 3.62 1.46 9.52
N ALA A 116 3.58 2.67 10.06
CA ALA A 116 2.37 3.28 10.55
C ALA A 116 1.77 4.20 9.48
N LEU A 117 0.48 4.02 9.18
CA LEU A 117 -0.21 4.76 8.13
C LEU A 117 -0.50 6.20 8.57
N ASP A 118 -0.06 7.15 7.76
CA ASP A 118 -0.52 8.54 7.79
C ASP A 118 -1.65 8.74 6.77
N THR A 119 -2.88 8.82 7.27
CA THR A 119 -4.08 9.05 6.46
C THR A 119 -4.26 10.49 5.99
N GLN A 120 -3.46 11.43 6.49
CA GLN A 120 -3.49 12.83 6.04
C GLN A 120 -2.67 13.01 4.76
N HIS A 121 -1.52 12.36 4.65
CA HIS A 121 -0.63 12.54 3.49
C HIS A 121 -0.60 11.33 2.55
N GLY A 122 -1.14 10.17 2.95
CA GLY A 122 -1.05 8.96 2.15
C GLY A 122 0.38 8.44 2.11
N ARG A 123 0.99 8.32 3.30
CA ARG A 123 2.39 7.95 3.51
C ARG A 123 2.50 6.94 4.65
N PHE A 124 3.65 6.28 4.75
CA PHE A 124 3.98 5.48 5.91
C PHE A 124 5.08 6.16 6.72
N GLU A 125 4.83 6.31 8.01
CA GLU A 125 5.88 6.54 9.00
C GLU A 125 6.61 5.20 9.21
N VAL A 126 7.91 5.17 8.96
CA VAL A 126 8.75 4.00 9.20
C VAL A 126 9.27 4.08 10.62
N LEU A 127 9.11 3.00 11.38
CA LEU A 127 9.62 2.91 12.74
C LEU A 127 10.41 1.62 12.92
N ASN A 128 11.41 1.68 13.80
CA ASN A 128 12.11 0.47 14.19
C ASN A 128 11.26 -0.39 15.15
N LYS A 129 11.74 -1.59 15.48
CA LYS A 129 11.08 -2.50 16.43
C LYS A 129 10.79 -1.93 17.83
N LYS A 130 11.46 -0.83 18.21
CA LYS A 130 11.24 -0.12 19.48
C LYS A 130 10.18 0.97 19.36
N GLY A 131 9.52 1.09 18.21
CA GLY A 131 8.54 2.13 17.94
C GLY A 131 9.16 3.50 17.70
N LYS A 132 10.48 3.63 17.50
CA LYS A 132 11.09 4.93 17.20
C LYS A 132 10.99 5.28 15.73
N HIS A 133 10.56 6.49 15.44
CA HIS A 133 10.44 7.01 14.08
C HIS A 133 11.81 7.05 13.38
N GLN A 134 11.85 6.61 12.12
CA GLN A 134 13.05 6.50 11.29
C GLN A 134 12.95 7.32 10.00
N GLY A 135 11.77 7.87 9.69
CA GLY A 135 11.50 8.66 8.50
C GLY A 135 10.14 8.33 7.88
N GLU A 136 9.77 9.10 6.89
CA GLU A 136 8.53 8.95 6.13
C GLU A 136 8.86 8.35 4.76
N VAL A 137 8.00 7.46 4.27
CA VAL A 137 8.07 6.92 2.91
C VAL A 137 6.75 7.05 2.17
N ASP A 138 6.84 7.22 0.85
CA ASP A 138 5.70 7.13 -0.05
C ASP A 138 5.22 5.68 -0.27
N PHE A 139 4.19 5.53 -1.09
CA PHE A 139 3.60 4.24 -1.43
C PHE A 139 4.44 3.39 -2.40
N ASN A 140 5.55 3.93 -2.91
CA ASN A 140 6.63 3.18 -3.56
C ASN A 140 7.78 2.85 -2.61
N LEU A 141 7.68 3.22 -1.33
CA LEU A 141 8.72 3.09 -0.31
C LEU A 141 9.93 3.99 -0.53
N ASN A 142 9.80 5.06 -1.32
CA ASN A 142 10.82 6.09 -1.43
C ASN A 142 10.75 7.00 -0.21
N SER A 143 11.89 7.35 0.37
CA SER A 143 11.94 8.28 1.50
C SER A 143 11.50 9.68 1.07
N THR A 144 10.59 10.26 1.82
CA THR A 144 10.05 11.62 1.61
C THR A 144 10.52 12.57 2.70
N LYS A 145 10.79 12.06 3.91
CA LYS A 145 11.30 12.84 5.04
C LYS A 145 12.27 12.03 5.91
N PRO A 146 13.26 12.68 6.54
CA PRO A 146 14.18 12.04 7.47
C PRO A 146 13.50 11.72 8.81
N ALA A 147 14.20 10.95 9.65
CA ALA A 147 13.80 10.67 11.02
C ALA A 147 13.63 11.97 11.82
N ASP A 148 12.50 12.05 12.53
CA ASP A 148 12.28 13.10 13.52
C ASP A 148 12.99 12.75 14.84
N LYS A 149 13.72 13.73 15.40
CA LYS A 149 14.43 13.61 16.67
C LYS A 149 13.57 14.00 17.87
N SER A 150 12.40 14.59 17.66
CA SER A 150 11.51 15.04 18.73
C SER A 150 10.80 13.89 19.47
N GLY A 151 10.66 12.74 18.80
CA GLY A 151 9.89 11.59 19.30
C GLY A 151 8.38 11.72 19.15
N GLY A 152 7.85 12.83 18.60
CA GLY A 152 6.42 13.06 18.41
C GLY A 152 5.73 12.02 17.52
N HIS A 153 6.48 11.36 16.64
CA HIS A 153 5.97 10.33 15.72
C HIS A 153 6.16 8.89 16.21
N ASP A 154 6.80 8.69 17.37
CA ASP A 154 7.05 7.37 17.92
C ASP A 154 5.73 6.61 18.20
N LEU A 155 5.76 5.29 18.01
CA LEU A 155 4.67 4.39 18.38
C LEU A 155 4.77 4.00 19.84
N LYS A 156 3.63 4.05 20.53
CA LYS A 156 3.45 3.37 21.80
C LYS A 156 3.33 1.87 21.54
N LEU A 157 4.28 1.08 22.06
CA LEU A 157 4.28 -0.38 21.87
C LEU A 157 3.27 -1.10 22.77
N GLY A 158 2.82 -0.43 23.84
CA GLY A 158 1.84 -0.91 24.82
C GLY A 158 2.29 -2.14 25.56
#